data_AF-A0A7W1JF94-F1
#
_entry.id   AF-A0A7W1JF94-F1
#
_cell.length_a   1.000
_cell.length_b   1.000
_cell.length_c   1.000
_cell.angle_alpha   90.00
_cell.angle_beta   90.00
_cell.angle_gamma   90.00
#
_symmetry.space_group_name_H-M   'P 1'
#
loop_
_entity.id
_entity.type
_entity.pdbx_description
1 polymer ?
#
loop_
_entity_poly.entity_id
_entity_poly.type
_entity_poly.pdbx_seq_one_letter_code
_entity_poly.pdbx_strand_id
1 'polypeptide(L)'
;LTKFLTVEGAPLDNNICERALKLAVLNRKNSLFYKTERGAATGDVLMSVIETCRLNHVNVWEYLLAVVSNQRAVGRDPTPWLPWKFAPPQVREQAA
;
A
#
# COMPACT_ATOMS: atom_id res chain seq x y z
N LEU A 1 14.89 -0.78 -22.53
CA LEU A 1 16.01 -0.23 -21.74
C LEU A 1 16.96 0.59 -22.64
N THR A 2 16.48 1.62 -23.33
CA THR A 2 17.33 2.54 -24.14
C THR A 2 16.97 4.01 -23.93
N LYS A 3 16.03 4.30 -23.01
CA LYS A 3 15.51 5.67 -22.83
C LYS A 3 16.54 6.66 -22.30
N PHE A 4 17.53 6.18 -21.55
CA PHE A 4 18.69 6.97 -21.09
C PHE A 4 19.51 7.60 -22.22
N LEU A 5 19.41 7.09 -23.46
CA LEU A 5 20.07 7.70 -24.63
C LEU A 5 19.33 8.95 -25.16
N THR A 6 18.08 9.14 -24.75
CA THR A 6 17.19 10.18 -25.32
C THR A 6 16.58 11.11 -24.29
N VAL A 7 16.64 10.76 -23.00
CA VAL A 7 16.03 11.51 -21.90
C VAL A 7 17.10 11.75 -20.84
N GLU A 8 17.44 13.01 -20.61
CA GLU A 8 18.39 13.41 -19.58
C GLU A 8 17.86 13.02 -18.19
N GLY A 9 18.74 12.47 -17.34
CA GLY A 9 18.39 12.01 -16.00
C GLY A 9 17.63 10.68 -15.93
N ALA A 10 17.31 10.04 -17.07
CA ALA A 10 16.71 8.73 -17.05
C ALA A 10 17.71 7.66 -16.54
N PRO A 11 17.32 6.78 -15.59
CA PRO A 11 18.20 5.74 -15.09
C PRO A 11 18.64 4.75 -16.17
N LEU A 12 19.84 4.18 -16.01
CA LEU A 12 20.38 3.17 -16.93
C LEU A 12 19.62 1.84 -16.83
N ASP A 13 19.10 1.52 -15.65
CA ASP A 13 18.35 0.31 -15.35
C ASP A 13 16.88 0.60 -14.97
N ASN A 14 16.05 -0.44 -14.98
CA ASN A 14 14.63 -0.35 -14.63
C ASN A 14 14.33 -0.90 -13.23
N ASN A 15 15.35 -1.02 -12.36
CA ASN A 15 15.23 -1.74 -11.09
C ASN A 15 14.20 -1.11 -10.15
N ILE A 16 13.97 0.20 -10.25
CA ILE A 16 12.96 0.90 -9.44
C ILE A 16 11.57 0.43 -9.83
N CYS A 17 11.24 0.45 -11.13
CA CYS A 17 9.95 0.00 -11.62
C CYS A 17 9.75 -1.51 -11.41
N GLU A 18 10.79 -2.32 -11.63
CA GLU A 18 10.72 -3.77 -11.38
C GLU A 18 10.45 -4.08 -9.91
N ARG A 19 11.08 -3.36 -8.98
CA ARG A 19 10.80 -3.48 -7.54
C ARG A 19 9.37 -3.07 -7.20
N ALA A 20 8.86 -1.98 -7.78
CA ALA A 20 7.47 -1.56 -7.57
C ALA A 20 6.46 -2.60 -8.10
N LEU A 21 6.74 -3.20 -9.26
CA LEU A 21 5.87 -4.22 -9.87
C LEU A 21 5.88 -5.57 -9.14
N LYS A 22 6.93 -5.89 -8.39
CA LYS A 22 7.03 -7.17 -7.66
C LYS A 22 5.83 -7.45 -6.77
N LEU A 23 5.29 -6.44 -6.09
CA LEU A 23 4.13 -6.65 -5.22
C LEU A 23 2.92 -7.17 -6.02
N ALA A 24 2.58 -6.52 -7.13
CA ALA A 24 1.46 -6.90 -7.98
C ALA A 24 1.64 -8.31 -8.56
N VAL A 25 2.86 -8.64 -8.98
CA VAL A 25 3.21 -9.98 -9.49
C VAL A 25 3.04 -11.05 -8.40
N LEU A 26 3.53 -10.78 -7.18
CA LEU A 26 3.38 -11.69 -6.05
C LEU A 26 1.92 -11.87 -5.65
N ASN A 27 1.14 -10.78 -5.61
CA ASN A 27 -0.29 -10.86 -5.31
C ASN A 27 -1.03 -11.72 -6.35
N ARG A 28 -0.79 -11.49 -7.65
CA ARG A 28 -1.37 -12.31 -8.72
C ARG A 28 -1.01 -13.79 -8.56
N LYS A 29 0.24 -14.09 -8.20
CA LYS A 29 0.70 -15.47 -7.96
C LYS A 29 -0.02 -16.11 -6.77
N ASN A 30 -0.24 -15.36 -5.68
CA ASN A 30 -0.83 -15.87 -4.45
C ASN A 30 -2.36 -15.97 -4.50
N SER A 31 -3.03 -15.05 -5.19
CA SER A 31 -4.49 -15.05 -5.31
C SER A 31 -5.00 -16.00 -6.39
N LEU A 32 -4.12 -16.48 -7.29
CA LEU A 32 -4.43 -17.28 -8.49
C LEU A 32 -5.35 -16.54 -9.47
N PHE A 33 -6.62 -16.31 -9.10
CA PHE A 33 -7.64 -15.62 -9.90
C PHE A 33 -8.69 -14.96 -9.01
N TYR A 34 -9.35 -13.92 -9.53
CA TYR A 34 -10.56 -13.35 -8.93
C TYR A 34 -11.80 -13.96 -9.58
N LYS A 35 -12.75 -14.43 -8.77
CA LYS A 35 -14.01 -15.02 -9.26
C LYS A 35 -14.94 -14.00 -9.93
N THR A 36 -14.86 -12.74 -9.53
CA THR A 36 -15.75 -11.66 -10.00
C THR A 36 -14.95 -10.37 -10.19
N GLU A 37 -15.40 -9.51 -11.10
CA GLU A 37 -14.82 -8.18 -11.31
C GLU A 37 -14.84 -7.33 -10.04
N ARG A 38 -15.93 -7.40 -9.27
CA ARG A 38 -16.02 -6.72 -7.97
C ARG A 38 -14.97 -7.20 -6.98
N GLY A 39 -14.68 -8.51 -6.98
CA GLY A 39 -13.61 -9.09 -6.18
C GLY A 39 -12.23 -8.59 -6.60
N ALA A 40 -11.99 -8.49 -7.91
CA ALA A 40 -10.77 -7.91 -8.45
C ALA A 40 -10.60 -6.45 -8.04
N ALA A 41 -11.64 -5.62 -8.22
CA ALA A 41 -11.61 -4.21 -7.81
C ALA A 41 -11.33 -4.03 -6.31
N THR A 42 -11.90 -4.89 -5.46
CA THR A 42 -11.62 -4.88 -4.02
C THR A 42 -10.17 -5.25 -3.73
N GLY A 43 -9.64 -6.26 -4.43
CA GLY A 43 -8.24 -6.66 -4.35
C GLY A 43 -7.28 -5.55 -4.76
N ASP A 44 -7.60 -4.82 -5.83
CA ASP A 44 -6.79 -3.70 -6.33
C ASP A 44 -6.73 -2.54 -5.32
N VAL A 45 -7.86 -2.24 -4.67
CA VAL A 45 -7.91 -1.23 -3.58
C VAL A 45 -7.02 -1.68 -2.41
N LEU A 46 -7.15 -2.93 -1.97
CA LEU A 46 -6.32 -3.48 -0.89
C LEU A 46 -4.83 -3.42 -1.24
N MET A 47 -4.44 -3.86 -2.44
CA MET A 47 -3.05 -3.82 -2.90
C MET A 47 -2.49 -2.39 -2.90
N SER A 48 -3.29 -1.43 -3.37
CA SER A 48 -2.90 -0.01 -3.40
C SER A 48 -2.66 0.53 -2.00
N VAL A 49 -3.54 0.21 -1.04
CA VAL A 49 -3.38 0.61 0.37
C VAL A 49 -2.14 -0.04 1.00
N ILE A 50 -1.94 -1.34 0.77
CA ILE A 50 -0.77 -2.09 1.28
C ILE A 50 0.53 -1.45 0.78
N GLU A 51 0.63 -1.19 -0.52
CA GLU A 51 1.83 -0.58 -1.10
C GLU A 51 2.06 0.84 -0.60
N THR A 52 0.99 1.62 -0.45
CA THR A 52 1.07 2.98 0.10
C THR A 52 1.60 2.96 1.54
N CYS A 53 1.12 2.04 2.38
CA CYS A 53 1.64 1.88 3.73
C CYS A 53 3.12 1.47 3.72
N ARG A 54 3.50 0.53 2.84
CA ARG A 54 4.90 0.08 2.68
C ARG A 54 5.83 1.22 2.29
N LEU A 55 5.41 2.07 1.34
CA LEU A 55 6.17 3.25 0.89
C LEU A 55 6.30 4.32 1.98
N ASN A 56 5.35 4.37 2.93
CA ASN A 56 5.36 5.30 4.06
C ASN A 56 5.91 4.69 5.36
N HIS A 57 6.50 3.49 5.30
CA HIS A 57 7.03 2.78 6.47
C HIS A 57 5.99 2.55 7.60
N VAL A 58 4.72 2.39 7.23
CA VAL A 58 3.61 2.13 8.15
C VAL A 58 3.29 0.64 8.21
N ASN A 59 3.05 0.13 9.42
CA ASN A 59 2.52 -1.22 9.60
C ASN A 59 1.10 -1.31 9.05
N VAL A 60 0.94 -2.10 7.98
CA VAL A 60 -0.33 -2.28 7.26
C VAL A 60 -1.45 -2.80 8.17
N TRP A 61 -1.13 -3.73 9.06
CA TRP A 61 -2.13 -4.36 9.93
C TRP A 61 -2.70 -3.36 10.92
N GLU A 62 -1.82 -2.62 11.61
CA GLU A 62 -2.22 -1.56 12.54
C GLU A 62 -3.02 -0.47 11.85
N TYR A 63 -2.59 -0.06 10.65
CA TYR A 63 -3.30 0.92 9.84
C TYR A 63 -4.73 0.46 9.49
N LEU A 64 -4.87 -0.74 8.94
CA LEU A 64 -6.18 -1.28 8.55
C LEU A 64 -7.09 -1.43 9.78
N LEU A 65 -6.55 -1.92 10.90
CA LEU A 65 -7.29 -2.03 12.14
C LEU A 65 -7.76 -0.67 12.62
N ALA A 66 -6.92 0.35 12.59
CA ALA A 66 -7.26 1.72 12.99
C ALA A 66 -8.35 2.31 12.09
N VAL A 67 -8.24 2.17 10.76
CA VAL A 67 -9.22 2.67 9.79
C VAL A 67 -10.58 1.99 9.97
N VAL A 68 -10.61 0.66 10.11
CA VAL A 68 -11.86 -0.10 10.30
C VAL A 68 -12.51 0.24 11.65
N SER A 69 -11.71 0.30 12.72
CA SER A 69 -12.20 0.64 14.06
C SER A 69 -12.76 2.05 14.15
N ASN A 70 -12.26 2.98 13.32
CA ASN A 70 -12.65 4.39 13.30
C ASN A 70 -13.40 4.79 12.03
N GLN A 71 -14.05 3.84 11.35
CA GLN A 71 -14.72 4.05 10.05
C GLN A 71 -15.62 5.30 9.96
N ARG A 72 -16.31 5.67 11.05
CA ARG A 72 -17.15 6.87 11.11
C ARG A 72 -16.32 8.16 11.06
N ALA A 73 -15.20 8.19 11.78
CA ALA A 73 -14.28 9.33 11.78
C ALA A 73 -13.57 9.44 10.43
N VAL A 74 -13.12 8.32 9.86
CA VAL A 74 -12.51 8.27 8.53
C VAL A 74 -13.48 8.78 7.46
N GLY A 75 -14.76 8.37 7.52
CA GLY A 75 -15.79 8.82 6.58
C GLY A 75 -16.12 10.31 6.70
N ARG A 76 -15.90 10.92 7.87
CA ARG A 76 -16.10 12.36 8.10
C ARG A 76 -14.93 13.19 7.61
N ASP A 77 -13.70 12.79 7.96
CA ASP A 77 -12.47 13.40 7.48
C ASP A 77 -11.40 12.31 7.33
N PRO A 78 -11.04 11.91 6.10
CA PRO A 78 -10.03 10.89 5.86
C PRO A 78 -8.60 11.43 6.00
N THR A 79 -8.40 12.75 6.01
CA THR A 79 -7.07 13.38 5.99
C THR A 79 -6.13 12.89 7.10
N PRO A 80 -6.53 12.81 8.39
CA PRO A 80 -5.64 12.31 9.45
C PRO A 80 -5.40 10.81 9.37
N TRP A 81 -6.18 10.07 8.58
CA TRP A 81 -6.10 8.62 8.42
C TRP A 81 -5.32 8.20 7.18
N LEU A 82 -4.71 9.14 6.44
CA LEU A 82 -3.88 8.78 5.29
C LEU A 82 -2.55 8.15 5.77
N PRO A 83 -1.99 7.16 5.06
CA PRO A 83 -0.81 6.43 5.53
C PRO A 83 0.40 7.32 5.87
N TRP A 84 0.61 8.43 5.17
CA TRP A 84 1.71 9.37 5.45
C TRP A 84 1.48 10.31 6.64
N LYS A 85 0.26 10.33 7.21
CA LYS A 85 -0.09 11.07 8.43
C LYS A 85 -0.41 10.14 9.60
N PHE A 86 -0.45 8.83 9.36
CA PHE A 86 -0.81 7.85 10.35
C PHE A 86 0.31 7.73 11.39
N ALA A 87 0.00 8.10 12.63
CA ALA A 87 0.81 7.75 13.78
C ALA A 87 0.25 6.45 14.37
N PRO A 88 1.08 5.39 14.50
CA PRO A 88 0.62 4.17 15.16
C PRO A 88 0.19 4.51 16.60
N PRO A 89 -0.91 3.92 17.10
CA PRO A 89 -1.26 4.08 18.51
C PRO A 89 -0.07 3.62 19.34
N GLN A 90 0.40 4.43 20.29
CA GLN A 90 1.46 3.97 21.19
C GLN A 90 0.92 2.75 21.93
N VAL A 91 1.49 1.58 21.63
CA VAL A 91 1.23 0.37 22.40
C VAL A 91 1.63 0.72 23.83
N ARG A 92 0.64 0.90 24.72
CA ARG A 92 0.91 0.97 26.15
C ARG A 92 1.42 -0.41 26.51
N GLU A 93 2.72 -0.54 26.65
CA GLU A 93 3.34 -1.63 27.41
C GLU A 93 2.78 -1.54 28.83
N GLN A 94 1.64 -2.18 29.05
CA GLN A 94 1.14 -2.41 30.39
C GLN A 94 1.99 -3.56 30.92
N ALA A 95 2.95 -3.17 31.77
CA ALA A 95 3.71 -4.05 32.62
C ALA A 95 2.80 -5.12 33.23
N ALA A 96 3.18 -6.38 33.04
CA ALA A 96 2.68 -7.54 33.76
C ALA A 96 3.87 -8.22 34.41
#